data_AF-A0A842XIY4-F1
#
_entry.id   AF-A0A842XIY4-F1
#
_cell.length_a   1.000
_cell.length_b   1.000
_cell.length_c   1.000
_cell.angle_alpha   90.00
_cell.angle_beta   90.00
_cell.angle_gamma   90.00
#
_symmetry.space_group_name_H-M   'P 1'
#
loop_
_entity.id
_entity.type
_entity.pdbx_description
1 polymer ?
#
loop_
_entity_poly.entity_id
_entity_poly.type
_entity_poly.pdbx_seq_one_letter_code
_entity_poly.pdbx_strand_id
1 'polypeptide(L)'
;MKRFVTRDVAKIQELNYIGRFDIKMNELPKMIYDPIERKERKINRWRWRYHCKFDDADEIVKRLKINYDEVTGMLPLNLRSRYAVAEKRYKLFGWNETKVIIEAAVLGHLLDYGENGFDTRSVTLSELLSVLTRYIGSAEYGNYFHVLGITSVTGFDRKVLEHVNSGEFHKNFVSRYVSLCLVDLETGEVFYNESDERIKAYIDLFKPVFDEEKVRAIKEYVLERLGLKNFAVLDRVVEEATEGGEEGKRLAKKVFYDLEKEGMGEVRYDKEFGIVIAKSR
;
A
#
# COMPACT_ATOMS: atom_id res chain seq x y z
N MET A 1 -5.74 -2.65 13.03
CA MET A 1 -6.62 -1.69 13.72
C MET A 1 -7.83 -1.47 12.83
N LYS A 2 -9.06 -1.56 13.34
CA LYS A 2 -10.26 -1.36 12.50
C LYS A 2 -10.37 0.11 12.12
N ARG A 3 -10.46 0.40 10.83
CA ARG A 3 -10.53 1.76 10.28
C ARG A 3 -11.86 1.96 9.60
N PHE A 4 -12.60 2.99 9.98
CA PHE A 4 -13.74 3.47 9.20
C PHE A 4 -13.22 4.34 8.07
N VAL A 5 -13.51 3.95 6.83
CA VAL A 5 -13.06 4.66 5.62
C VAL A 5 -14.24 4.82 4.68
N THR A 6 -14.55 6.06 4.28
CA THR A 6 -15.59 6.34 3.28
C THR A 6 -15.08 6.06 1.87
N ARG A 7 -15.99 5.85 0.91
CA ARG A 7 -15.62 5.57 -0.49
C ARG A 7 -14.74 6.67 -1.11
N ASP A 8 -15.00 7.94 -0.79
CA ASP A 8 -14.27 9.07 -1.36
C ASP A 8 -12.82 9.10 -0.85
N VAL A 9 -12.65 8.86 0.45
CA VAL A 9 -11.32 8.73 1.07
C VAL A 9 -10.57 7.52 0.51
N ALA A 10 -11.25 6.37 0.39
CA ALA A 10 -10.66 5.16 -0.17
C ALA A 10 -10.18 5.36 -1.62
N LYS A 11 -11.00 6.01 -2.47
CA LYS A 11 -10.65 6.32 -3.85
C LYS A 11 -9.42 7.22 -3.94
N ILE A 12 -9.38 8.28 -3.13
CA ILE A 12 -8.22 9.19 -3.08
C ILE A 12 -6.96 8.45 -2.64
N GLN A 13 -7.04 7.64 -1.59
CA GLN A 13 -5.90 6.87 -1.09
C GLN A 13 -5.38 5.85 -2.12
N GLU A 14 -6.29 5.16 -2.81
CA GLU A 14 -5.98 4.23 -3.89
C GLU A 14 -5.24 4.94 -5.04
N LEU A 15 -5.79 6.05 -5.54
CA LEU A 15 -5.18 6.83 -6.62
C LEU A 15 -3.80 7.36 -6.22
N ASN A 16 -3.66 7.84 -4.98
CA ASN A 16 -2.41 8.35 -4.46
C ASN A 16 -1.34 7.26 -4.33
N TYR A 17 -1.71 6.08 -3.84
CA TYR A 17 -0.77 4.96 -3.71
C TYR A 17 -0.23 4.53 -5.08
N ILE A 18 -1.12 4.27 -6.04
CA ILE A 18 -0.74 3.85 -7.38
C ILE A 18 0.01 4.96 -8.13
N GLY A 19 -0.43 6.21 -8.03
CA GLY A 19 0.24 7.35 -8.65
C GLY A 19 1.68 7.55 -8.14
N ARG A 20 1.90 7.44 -6.81
CA ARG A 20 3.25 7.57 -6.23
C ARG A 20 4.15 6.39 -6.62
N PHE A 21 3.60 5.18 -6.67
CA PHE A 21 4.33 4.02 -7.20
C PHE A 21 4.77 4.25 -8.66
N ASP A 22 3.87 4.77 -9.52
CA ASP A 22 4.19 5.05 -10.92
C ASP A 22 5.27 6.13 -11.05
N ILE A 23 5.24 7.19 -10.23
CA ILE A 23 6.29 8.21 -10.20
C ILE A 23 7.64 7.55 -9.93
N LYS A 24 7.73 6.74 -8.87
CA LYS A 24 8.96 6.03 -8.50
C LYS A 24 9.42 5.06 -9.58
N MET A 25 8.49 4.39 -10.27
CA MET A 25 8.82 3.50 -11.38
C MET A 25 9.36 4.25 -12.60
N ASN A 26 8.95 5.50 -12.81
CA ASN A 26 9.41 6.34 -13.92
C ASN A 26 10.64 7.20 -13.59
N GLU A 27 11.17 7.14 -12.37
CA GLU A 27 12.51 7.64 -12.04
C GLU A 27 13.57 6.75 -12.72
N LEU A 28 14.01 7.20 -13.91
CA LEU A 28 14.90 6.49 -14.81
C LEU A 28 16.26 7.20 -14.96
N PRO A 29 17.34 6.46 -15.26
CA PRO A 29 17.39 5.01 -15.46
C PRO A 29 17.27 4.22 -14.15
N LYS A 30 16.71 3.01 -14.22
CA LYS A 30 16.49 2.14 -13.05
C LYS A 30 17.16 0.79 -13.22
N MET A 31 17.83 0.31 -12.17
CA MET A 31 18.41 -1.04 -12.12
C MET A 31 17.41 -1.98 -11.46
N ILE A 32 17.04 -3.06 -12.14
CA ILE A 32 16.12 -4.09 -11.64
C ILE A 32 16.87 -5.42 -11.52
N TYR A 33 16.84 -6.03 -10.33
CA TYR A 33 17.53 -7.29 -10.04
C TYR A 33 16.61 -8.50 -10.21
N ASP A 34 16.97 -9.44 -11.08
CA ASP A 34 16.27 -10.71 -11.19
C ASP A 34 16.94 -11.76 -10.30
N PRO A 35 16.27 -12.23 -9.22
CA PRO A 35 16.85 -13.22 -8.32
C PRO A 35 16.83 -14.64 -8.89
N ILE A 36 16.03 -14.93 -9.92
CA ILE A 36 15.97 -16.25 -10.56
C ILE A 36 17.23 -16.44 -11.42
N GLU A 37 17.54 -15.45 -12.26
CA GLU A 37 18.73 -15.49 -13.12
C GLU A 37 19.97 -14.84 -12.46
N ARG A 38 19.81 -14.23 -11.28
CA ARG A 38 20.83 -13.46 -10.54
C ARG A 38 21.49 -12.37 -11.39
N LYS A 39 20.67 -11.63 -12.14
CA LYS A 39 21.11 -10.65 -13.13
C LYS A 39 20.43 -9.30 -12.93
N GLU A 40 21.23 -8.23 -13.00
CA GLU A 40 20.70 -6.87 -13.03
C GLU A 40 20.39 -6.39 -14.46
N ARG A 41 19.31 -5.61 -14.58
CA ARG A 41 18.82 -5.08 -15.84
C ARG A 41 18.58 -3.59 -15.73
N LYS A 42 19.25 -2.82 -16.60
CA LYS A 42 19.06 -1.39 -16.70
C LYS A 42 17.84 -1.06 -17.57
N ILE A 43 16.86 -0.41 -16.98
CA ILE A 43 15.69 0.13 -17.67
C ILE A 43 15.95 1.62 -17.90
N ASN A 44 15.99 2.02 -19.18
CA ASN A 44 16.12 3.43 -19.57
C ASN A 44 14.78 4.02 -20.02
N ARG A 45 13.79 3.17 -20.33
CA ARG A 45 12.45 3.55 -20.76
C ARG A 45 11.50 2.37 -20.63
N TRP A 46 10.28 2.63 -20.16
CA TRP A 46 9.18 1.67 -20.22
C TRP A 46 8.53 1.69 -21.61
N ARG A 47 8.37 0.51 -22.21
CA ARG A 47 7.55 0.38 -23.43
C ARG A 47 6.09 0.27 -23.02
N TRP A 48 5.17 0.80 -23.82
CA TRP A 48 3.74 0.79 -23.52
C TRP A 48 3.18 -0.62 -23.24
N ARG A 49 3.75 -1.69 -23.82
CA ARG A 49 3.36 -3.09 -23.56
C ARG A 49 3.85 -3.68 -22.23
N TYR A 50 4.72 -2.96 -21.54
CA TYR A 50 5.38 -3.39 -20.31
C TYR A 50 4.95 -2.59 -19.10
N HIS A 51 3.95 -1.73 -19.27
CA HIS A 51 3.22 -1.08 -18.19
C HIS A 51 1.74 -1.30 -18.47
N CYS A 52 1.01 -1.83 -17.50
CA CYS A 52 -0.44 -1.88 -17.55
C CYS A 52 -1.05 -1.48 -16.22
N LYS A 53 -2.20 -0.80 -16.30
CA LYS A 53 -3.09 -0.58 -15.17
C LYS A 53 -4.37 -1.37 -15.40
N PHE A 54 -4.89 -1.91 -14.32
CA PHE A 54 -6.13 -2.67 -14.33
C PHE A 54 -6.76 -2.60 -12.93
N ASP A 55 -8.06 -2.89 -12.87
CA ASP A 55 -8.87 -2.78 -11.68
C ASP A 55 -9.96 -3.87 -11.69
N ASP A 56 -10.84 -3.83 -10.69
CA ASP A 56 -11.95 -4.76 -10.53
C ASP A 56 -13.31 -4.08 -10.88
N ALA A 57 -13.32 -3.05 -11.74
CA ALA A 57 -14.55 -2.31 -12.09
C ALA A 57 -15.63 -3.20 -12.71
N ASP A 58 -15.25 -4.10 -13.62
CA ASP A 58 -16.17 -5.03 -14.29
C ASP A 58 -16.91 -5.93 -13.28
N GLU A 59 -16.23 -6.36 -12.21
CA GLU A 59 -16.84 -7.15 -11.16
C GLU A 59 -17.91 -6.35 -10.42
N ILE A 60 -17.64 -5.07 -10.15
CA ILE A 60 -18.54 -4.20 -9.41
C ILE A 60 -19.75 -3.78 -10.24
N VAL A 61 -19.54 -3.39 -11.50
CA VAL A 61 -20.62 -3.10 -12.46
C VAL A 61 -21.57 -4.28 -12.55
N LYS A 62 -21.03 -5.50 -12.65
CA LYS A 62 -21.84 -6.72 -12.73
C LYS A 62 -22.64 -7.01 -11.45
N ARG A 63 -22.05 -6.81 -10.27
CA ARG A 63 -22.70 -7.12 -8.99
C ARG A 63 -23.73 -6.05 -8.59
N LEU A 64 -23.38 -4.77 -8.69
CA LEU A 64 -24.23 -3.66 -8.25
C LEU A 64 -25.23 -3.20 -9.33
N LYS A 65 -25.04 -3.61 -10.60
CA LYS A 65 -25.87 -3.20 -11.75
C LYS A 65 -25.91 -1.69 -11.94
N ILE A 66 -24.80 -1.01 -11.65
CA ILE A 66 -24.59 0.42 -11.82
C ILE A 66 -23.84 0.66 -13.15
N ASN A 67 -23.99 1.83 -13.76
CA ASN A 67 -23.25 2.20 -14.96
C ASN A 67 -21.73 2.26 -14.67
N TYR A 68 -20.92 1.83 -15.64
CA TYR A 68 -19.47 1.87 -15.60
C TYR A 68 -18.89 3.26 -15.27
N ASP A 69 -19.43 4.33 -15.86
CA ASP A 69 -18.94 5.70 -15.65
C ASP A 69 -19.18 6.17 -14.20
N GLU A 70 -20.30 5.75 -13.61
CA GLU A 70 -20.62 6.05 -12.21
C GLU A 70 -19.72 5.27 -11.25
N VAL A 71 -19.50 3.98 -11.52
CA VAL A 71 -18.57 3.14 -10.75
C VAL A 71 -17.16 3.71 -10.78
N THR A 72 -16.66 4.05 -11.97
CA THR A 72 -15.28 4.52 -12.13
C THR A 72 -15.03 5.91 -11.55
N GLY A 73 -16.05 6.78 -11.60
CA GLY A 73 -16.00 8.12 -11.04
C GLY A 73 -16.09 8.16 -9.51
N MET A 74 -16.81 7.24 -8.88
CA MET A 74 -17.17 7.36 -7.45
C MET A 74 -16.55 6.32 -6.52
N LEU A 75 -16.25 5.11 -7.02
CA LEU A 75 -15.82 4.01 -6.15
C LEU A 75 -14.32 3.75 -6.25
N PRO A 76 -13.65 3.34 -5.14
CA PRO A 76 -12.38 2.64 -5.25
C PRO A 76 -12.58 1.36 -6.07
N LEU A 77 -11.54 0.91 -6.80
CA LEU A 77 -11.66 -0.19 -7.75
C LEU A 77 -10.61 -1.29 -7.56
N ASN A 78 -9.89 -1.29 -6.44
CA ASN A 78 -8.71 -2.12 -6.21
C ASN A 78 -7.69 -1.93 -7.34
N LEU A 79 -7.33 -0.67 -7.62
CA LEU A 79 -6.41 -0.33 -8.70
C LEU A 79 -5.07 -1.06 -8.55
N ARG A 80 -4.53 -1.50 -9.69
CA ARG A 80 -3.23 -2.16 -9.81
C ARG A 80 -2.42 -1.48 -10.90
N SER A 81 -1.13 -1.35 -10.68
CA SER A 81 -0.16 -0.90 -11.68
C SER A 81 1.00 -1.87 -11.74
N ARG A 82 1.21 -2.43 -12.94
CA ARG A 82 2.18 -3.50 -13.19
C ARG A 82 3.21 -3.05 -14.20
N TYR A 83 4.47 -3.24 -13.86
CA TYR A 83 5.62 -3.07 -14.74
C TYR A 83 6.30 -4.40 -15.00
N ALA A 84 6.55 -4.71 -16.27
CA ALA A 84 7.21 -5.94 -16.69
C ALA A 84 8.59 -5.64 -17.28
N VAL A 85 9.61 -6.34 -16.79
CA VAL A 85 10.92 -6.39 -17.41
C VAL A 85 10.96 -7.63 -18.28
N ALA A 86 11.08 -7.45 -19.59
CA ALA A 86 11.14 -8.55 -20.55
C ALA A 86 12.35 -8.42 -21.47
N GLU A 87 12.97 -9.56 -21.78
CA GLU A 87 14.10 -9.68 -22.69
C GLU A 87 13.77 -10.62 -23.85
N LYS A 88 14.36 -10.39 -25.03
CA LYS A 88 14.27 -11.36 -26.11
C LYS A 88 15.06 -12.61 -25.73
N ARG A 89 14.42 -13.78 -25.79
CA ARG A 89 15.08 -15.08 -25.59
C ARG A 89 16.24 -15.31 -26.57
N TYR A 90 16.10 -14.81 -27.82
CA TYR A 90 17.13 -14.86 -28.85
C TYR A 90 17.29 -13.48 -29.52
N LYS A 91 18.53 -13.00 -29.67
CA LYS A 91 18.84 -11.64 -30.15
C LYS A 91 18.30 -11.33 -31.56
N LEU A 92 18.15 -12.35 -32.42
CA LEU A 92 17.75 -12.20 -33.83
C LEU A 92 16.27 -12.53 -34.09
N PHE A 93 15.75 -13.63 -33.56
CA PHE A 93 14.34 -14.04 -33.71
C PHE A 93 13.86 -14.72 -32.44
N GLY A 94 13.10 -14.01 -31.61
CA GLY A 94 12.60 -14.56 -30.36
C GLY A 94 11.50 -13.69 -29.77
N TRP A 95 10.55 -14.35 -29.12
CA TRP A 95 9.53 -13.71 -28.31
C TRP A 95 10.18 -13.05 -27.09
N ASN A 96 9.57 -11.98 -26.59
CA ASN A 96 10.02 -11.38 -25.34
C ASN A 96 9.54 -12.26 -24.19
N GLU A 97 10.46 -12.73 -23.37
CA GLU A 97 10.17 -13.44 -22.13
C GLU A 97 10.18 -12.43 -20.99
N THR A 98 9.08 -12.42 -20.23
CA THR A 98 9.03 -11.70 -18.96
C THR A 98 10.01 -12.33 -17.97
N LYS A 99 10.80 -11.50 -17.31
CA LYS A 99 11.82 -11.91 -16.33
C LYS A 99 11.46 -11.46 -14.94
N VAL A 100 11.04 -10.19 -14.81
CA VAL A 100 10.61 -9.62 -13.54
C VAL A 100 9.30 -8.86 -13.74
N ILE A 101 8.36 -9.01 -12.82
CA ILE A 101 7.18 -8.17 -12.68
C ILE A 101 7.29 -7.41 -11.36
N ILE A 102 6.97 -6.11 -11.39
CA ILE A 102 6.87 -5.26 -10.20
C ILE A 102 5.47 -4.68 -10.22
N GLU A 103 4.68 -4.97 -9.20
CA GLU A 103 3.26 -4.62 -9.15
C GLU A 103 2.89 -3.99 -7.81
N ALA A 104 2.24 -2.83 -7.87
CA ALA A 104 1.53 -2.25 -6.74
C ALA A 104 0.04 -2.55 -6.90
N ALA A 105 -0.60 -3.01 -5.83
CA ALA A 105 -2.00 -3.40 -5.81
C ALA A 105 -2.73 -2.87 -4.57
N VAL A 106 -3.97 -2.43 -4.76
CA VAL A 106 -4.88 -2.13 -3.66
C VAL A 106 -5.81 -3.33 -3.44
N LEU A 107 -6.04 -3.67 -2.17
CA LEU A 107 -6.93 -4.73 -1.74
C LEU A 107 -7.92 -4.18 -0.70
N GLY A 108 -9.19 -4.10 -1.10
CA GLY A 108 -10.29 -3.66 -0.26
C GLY A 108 -11.61 -4.32 -0.66
N HIS A 109 -12.63 -4.12 0.19
CA HIS A 109 -13.95 -4.71 0.02
C HIS A 109 -14.86 -3.81 -0.80
N LEU A 110 -14.71 -3.85 -2.12
CA LEU A 110 -15.37 -2.92 -3.04
C LEU A 110 -16.90 -2.88 -2.93
N LEU A 111 -17.53 -4.00 -2.58
CA LEU A 111 -18.99 -4.06 -2.37
C LEU A 111 -19.45 -3.20 -1.20
N ASP A 112 -18.69 -3.17 -0.10
CA ASP A 112 -19.06 -2.40 1.08
C ASP A 112 -19.11 -0.90 0.75
N TYR A 113 -18.16 -0.42 -0.08
CA TYR A 113 -18.17 0.96 -0.58
C TYR A 113 -19.35 1.25 -1.50
N GLY A 114 -19.75 0.29 -2.33
CA GLY A 114 -20.89 0.44 -3.23
C GLY A 114 -22.24 0.44 -2.52
N GLU A 115 -22.41 -0.45 -1.53
CA GLU A 115 -23.68 -0.66 -0.82
C GLU A 115 -23.85 0.31 0.34
N ASN A 116 -22.80 0.59 1.11
CA ASN A 116 -22.87 1.37 2.34
C ASN A 116 -22.23 2.76 2.23
N GLY A 117 -21.41 2.99 1.19
CA GLY A 117 -20.61 4.21 1.05
C GLY A 117 -19.34 4.24 1.92
N PHE A 118 -19.06 3.19 2.69
CA PHE A 118 -17.89 3.06 3.55
C PHE A 118 -17.53 1.58 3.81
N ASP A 119 -16.31 1.35 4.30
CA ASP A 119 -15.82 0.07 4.78
C ASP A 119 -15.21 0.23 6.19
N THR A 120 -15.31 -0.81 7.01
CA THR A 120 -14.70 -0.91 8.35
C THR A 120 -13.86 -2.17 8.55
N ARG A 121 -13.86 -3.07 7.57
CA ARG A 121 -13.22 -4.39 7.66
C ARG A 121 -11.78 -4.27 7.20
N SER A 122 -10.87 -4.69 8.05
CA SER A 122 -9.48 -4.91 7.65
C SER A 122 -9.37 -6.20 6.83
N VAL A 123 -8.38 -6.25 5.93
CA VAL A 123 -8.13 -7.44 5.11
C VAL A 123 -7.68 -8.60 5.99
N THR A 124 -8.33 -9.75 5.80
CA THR A 124 -8.06 -10.99 6.53
C THR A 124 -6.94 -11.81 5.88
N LEU A 125 -6.41 -12.78 6.63
CA LEU A 125 -5.39 -13.69 6.10
C LEU A 125 -5.93 -14.54 4.94
N SER A 126 -7.17 -15.03 5.04
CA SER A 126 -7.79 -15.82 3.96
C SER A 126 -7.91 -15.04 2.65
N GLU A 127 -8.26 -13.75 2.72
CA GLU A 127 -8.37 -12.90 1.54
C GLU A 127 -7.00 -12.66 0.91
N LEU A 128 -5.99 -12.35 1.74
CA LEU A 128 -4.61 -12.21 1.26
C LEU A 128 -4.11 -13.51 0.58
N LEU A 129 -4.30 -14.67 1.20
CA LEU A 129 -3.83 -15.95 0.66
C LEU A 129 -4.54 -16.32 -0.65
N SER A 130 -5.84 -16.02 -0.77
CA SER A 130 -6.61 -16.21 -2.00
C SER A 130 -6.02 -15.41 -3.17
N VAL A 131 -5.65 -14.15 -2.92
CA VAL A 131 -5.00 -13.29 -3.90
C VAL A 131 -3.60 -13.83 -4.24
N LEU A 132 -2.77 -14.11 -3.23
CA LEU A 132 -1.38 -14.55 -3.42
C LEU A 132 -1.25 -15.84 -4.23
N THR A 133 -2.16 -16.80 -4.03
CA THR A 133 -2.14 -18.09 -4.73
C THR A 133 -2.17 -17.91 -6.25
N ARG A 134 -2.94 -16.91 -6.75
CA ARG A 134 -3.01 -16.60 -8.18
C ARG A 134 -1.69 -16.06 -8.73
N TYR A 135 -1.02 -15.20 -7.96
CA TYR A 135 0.29 -14.64 -8.34
C TYR A 135 1.37 -15.71 -8.35
N ILE A 136 1.39 -16.58 -7.34
CA ILE A 136 2.35 -17.69 -7.25
C ILE A 136 2.21 -18.61 -8.45
N GLY A 137 0.99 -19.10 -8.75
CA GLY A 137 0.77 -20.00 -9.87
C GLY A 137 1.11 -19.35 -11.22
N SER A 138 0.79 -18.07 -11.41
CA SER A 138 1.12 -17.35 -12.65
C SER A 138 2.63 -17.14 -12.83
N ALA A 139 3.35 -16.81 -11.76
CA ALA A 139 4.79 -16.55 -11.78
C ALA A 139 5.59 -17.83 -11.96
N GLU A 140 5.16 -18.92 -11.33
CA GLU A 140 5.72 -20.26 -11.53
C GLU A 140 5.52 -20.75 -12.96
N TYR A 141 4.30 -20.70 -13.49
CA TYR A 141 4.01 -21.11 -14.87
C TYR A 141 4.78 -20.27 -15.90
N GLY A 142 4.85 -18.95 -15.70
CA GLY A 142 5.56 -18.04 -16.58
C GLY A 142 7.08 -18.01 -16.38
N ASN A 143 7.59 -18.69 -15.36
CA ASN A 143 9.00 -18.69 -14.95
C ASN A 143 9.62 -17.29 -14.84
N TYR A 144 8.96 -16.39 -14.10
CA TYR A 144 9.41 -15.03 -13.84
C TYR A 144 9.33 -14.70 -12.35
N PHE A 145 10.09 -13.70 -11.90
CA PHE A 145 10.03 -13.22 -10.52
C PHE A 145 8.99 -12.10 -10.40
N HIS A 146 8.09 -12.20 -9.43
CA HIS A 146 7.04 -11.21 -9.18
C HIS A 146 7.28 -10.53 -7.83
N VAL A 147 7.46 -9.22 -7.85
CA VAL A 147 7.51 -8.39 -6.65
C VAL A 147 6.17 -7.68 -6.49
N LEU A 148 5.50 -7.93 -5.37
CA LEU A 148 4.16 -7.45 -5.11
C LEU A 148 4.14 -6.56 -3.86
N GLY A 149 3.72 -5.32 -4.03
CA GLY A 149 3.35 -4.42 -2.94
C GLY A 149 1.83 -4.33 -2.84
N ILE A 150 1.25 -4.81 -1.75
CA ILE A 150 -0.19 -4.73 -1.51
C ILE A 150 -0.45 -3.70 -0.43
N THR A 151 -1.45 -2.84 -0.65
CA THR A 151 -1.98 -2.00 0.40
C THR A 151 -3.48 -2.24 0.61
N SER A 152 -3.97 -1.85 1.77
CA SER A 152 -5.40 -1.77 2.06
C SER A 152 -5.71 -0.46 2.76
N VAL A 153 -6.72 0.25 2.26
CA VAL A 153 -7.20 1.53 2.82
C VAL A 153 -7.75 1.35 4.23
N THR A 154 -8.38 0.21 4.53
CA THR A 154 -8.85 -0.17 5.88
C THR A 154 -7.81 -0.92 6.70
N GLY A 155 -6.63 -1.15 6.12
CA GLY A 155 -5.51 -1.85 6.73
C GLY A 155 -5.69 -3.37 6.80
N PHE A 156 -4.77 -4.02 7.51
CA PHE A 156 -4.71 -5.46 7.64
C PHE A 156 -5.04 -5.91 9.07
N ASP A 157 -5.65 -7.08 9.19
CA ASP A 157 -5.84 -7.70 10.49
C ASP A 157 -4.50 -8.06 11.15
N ARG A 158 -4.49 -8.06 12.49
CA ARG A 158 -3.28 -8.38 13.27
C ARG A 158 -2.68 -9.73 12.87
N LYS A 159 -3.52 -10.73 12.63
CA LYS A 159 -3.10 -12.07 12.18
C LYS A 159 -2.37 -12.04 10.83
N VAL A 160 -2.72 -11.11 9.93
CA VAL A 160 -2.01 -10.95 8.65
C VAL A 160 -0.60 -10.46 8.89
N LEU A 161 -0.45 -9.41 9.70
CA LEU A 161 0.85 -8.80 10.02
C LEU A 161 1.75 -9.78 10.78
N GLU A 162 1.20 -10.47 11.79
CA GLU A 162 1.89 -11.52 12.52
C GLU A 162 2.36 -12.65 11.60
N HIS A 163 1.48 -13.08 10.68
CA HIS A 163 1.82 -14.17 9.77
C HIS A 163 2.92 -13.76 8.79
N VAL A 164 2.80 -12.60 8.12
CA VAL A 164 3.82 -12.12 7.16
C VAL A 164 5.19 -11.90 7.80
N ASN A 165 5.23 -11.46 9.07
CA ASN A 165 6.47 -11.28 9.81
C ASN A 165 6.96 -12.58 10.49
N SER A 166 6.22 -13.69 10.41
CA SER A 166 6.56 -14.93 11.11
C SER A 166 7.55 -15.79 10.34
N GLY A 167 8.35 -16.55 11.11
CA GLY A 167 9.14 -17.68 10.62
C GLY A 167 8.31 -18.76 9.89
N GLU A 168 7.00 -18.84 10.14
CA GLU A 168 6.13 -19.87 9.57
C GLU A 168 5.65 -19.54 8.15
N PHE A 169 5.53 -18.25 7.80
CA PHE A 169 5.25 -17.84 6.42
C PHE A 169 6.33 -18.33 5.46
N HIS A 170 7.59 -18.42 5.93
CA HIS A 170 8.67 -19.05 5.17
C HIS A 170 8.42 -20.50 4.79
N LYS A 171 7.88 -21.29 5.72
CA LYS A 171 7.71 -22.73 5.54
C LYS A 171 6.54 -23.05 4.62
N ASN A 172 5.53 -22.18 4.59
CA ASN A 172 4.26 -22.47 3.93
C ASN A 172 4.02 -21.68 2.65
N PHE A 173 4.63 -20.50 2.48
CA PHE A 173 4.25 -19.56 1.40
C PHE A 173 5.40 -18.86 0.68
N VAL A 174 6.67 -19.14 1.02
CA VAL A 174 7.81 -18.59 0.25
C VAL A 174 7.90 -19.29 -1.10
N SER A 175 7.25 -18.67 -2.09
CA SER A 175 7.49 -19.00 -3.48
C SER A 175 8.84 -18.45 -3.90
N ARG A 176 9.63 -19.30 -4.56
CA ARG A 176 10.85 -18.85 -5.26
C ARG A 176 10.56 -17.81 -6.35
N TYR A 177 9.30 -17.67 -6.75
CA TYR A 177 8.84 -16.78 -7.83
C TYR A 177 8.15 -15.51 -7.34
N VAL A 178 7.83 -15.38 -6.05
CA VAL A 178 7.10 -14.20 -5.52
C VAL A 178 7.76 -13.64 -4.27
N SER A 179 7.85 -12.32 -4.21
CA SER A 179 8.15 -11.55 -2.98
C SER A 179 7.01 -10.58 -2.71
N LEU A 180 6.62 -10.46 -1.44
CA LEU A 180 5.47 -9.68 -0.99
C LEU A 180 5.86 -8.69 0.10
N CYS A 181 5.38 -7.45 -0.03
CA CYS A 181 5.28 -6.52 1.08
C CYS A 181 3.85 -5.98 1.20
N LEU A 182 3.44 -5.72 2.44
CA LEU A 182 2.19 -5.06 2.78
C LEU A 182 2.48 -3.64 3.22
N VAL A 183 1.75 -2.67 2.69
CA VAL A 183 1.98 -1.24 2.96
C VAL A 183 0.79 -0.67 3.72
N ASP A 184 1.06 -0.02 4.84
CA ASP A 184 0.08 0.78 5.57
C ASP A 184 0.16 2.25 5.13
N LEU A 185 -0.92 2.76 4.52
CA LEU A 185 -0.96 4.13 3.98
C LEU A 185 -1.05 5.20 5.06
N GLU A 186 -1.55 4.87 6.24
CA GLU A 186 -1.68 5.83 7.35
C GLU A 186 -0.36 5.97 8.09
N THR A 187 0.29 4.85 8.45
CA THR A 187 1.54 4.88 9.23
C THR A 187 2.78 5.01 8.35
N GLY A 188 2.70 4.60 7.09
CA GLY A 188 3.86 4.49 6.20
C GLY A 188 4.66 3.20 6.36
N GLU A 189 4.23 2.31 7.24
CA GLU A 189 4.93 1.05 7.50
C GLU A 189 4.84 0.10 6.33
N VAL A 190 5.89 -0.71 6.20
CA VAL A 190 5.96 -1.81 5.25
C VAL A 190 6.27 -3.09 6.00
N PHE A 191 5.35 -4.03 5.93
CA PHE A 191 5.47 -5.35 6.53
C PHE A 191 5.86 -6.34 5.44
N TYR A 192 6.95 -7.06 5.66
CA TYR A 192 7.45 -8.04 4.70
C TYR A 192 8.19 -9.11 5.46
N ASN A 193 8.44 -10.20 4.75
CA ASN A 193 9.15 -11.31 5.32
C ASN A 193 10.66 -11.03 5.41
N GLU A 194 11.21 -10.90 6.62
CA GLU A 194 12.59 -10.44 6.83
C GLU A 194 13.65 -11.36 6.21
N SER A 195 13.43 -12.69 6.16
CA SER A 195 14.40 -13.58 5.50
C SER A 195 14.25 -13.64 3.98
N ASP A 196 13.31 -12.90 3.39
CA ASP A 196 13.25 -12.68 1.94
C ASP A 196 14.13 -11.50 1.54
N GLU A 197 15.45 -11.73 1.42
CA GLU A 197 16.42 -10.71 1.02
C GLU A 197 16.12 -10.08 -0.36
N ARG A 198 15.40 -10.80 -1.23
CA ARG A 198 15.13 -10.36 -2.62
C ARG A 198 14.25 -9.12 -2.65
N ILE A 199 13.37 -8.95 -1.67
CA ILE A 199 12.42 -7.83 -1.64
C ILE A 199 13.07 -6.51 -1.25
N LYS A 200 14.21 -6.54 -0.55
CA LYS A 200 14.85 -5.34 0.02
C LYS A 200 15.18 -4.29 -1.04
N ALA A 201 15.55 -4.72 -2.24
CA ALA A 201 15.82 -3.83 -3.38
C ALA A 201 14.57 -3.09 -3.92
N TYR A 202 13.37 -3.49 -3.50
CA TYR A 202 12.10 -3.00 -4.03
C TYR A 202 11.22 -2.27 -3.03
N ILE A 203 11.47 -2.42 -1.72
CA ILE A 203 10.62 -1.87 -0.65
C ILE A 203 10.34 -0.37 -0.87
N ASP A 204 11.37 0.40 -1.24
CA ASP A 204 11.25 1.84 -1.39
C ASP A 204 10.34 2.26 -2.54
N LEU A 205 10.08 1.38 -3.52
CA LEU A 205 9.10 1.61 -4.59
C LEU A 205 7.66 1.65 -4.03
N PHE A 206 7.39 0.89 -2.98
CA PHE A 206 6.05 0.72 -2.42
C PHE A 206 5.78 1.62 -1.21
N LYS A 207 6.82 2.11 -0.52
CA LYS A 207 6.66 3.02 0.62
C LYS A 207 5.88 4.28 0.25
N PRO A 208 4.95 4.77 1.08
CA PRO A 208 4.40 6.10 0.90
C PRO A 208 5.50 7.15 1.11
N VAL A 209 5.39 8.28 0.40
CA VAL A 209 6.28 9.43 0.60
C VAL A 209 5.56 10.43 1.50
N PHE A 210 6.23 10.85 2.57
CA PHE A 210 5.78 11.90 3.45
C PHE A 210 6.79 13.03 3.42
N ASP A 211 6.31 14.26 3.48
CA ASP A 211 7.15 15.44 3.60
C ASP A 211 7.73 15.49 5.01
N GLU A 212 9.02 15.20 5.15
CA GLU A 212 9.69 15.10 6.46
C GLU A 212 9.70 16.42 7.22
N GLU A 213 9.75 17.56 6.51
CA GLU A 213 9.71 18.88 7.13
C GLU A 213 8.32 19.14 7.72
N LYS A 214 7.26 18.85 6.95
CA LYS A 214 5.88 18.93 7.44
C LYS A 214 5.63 17.97 8.59
N VAL A 215 6.07 16.72 8.50
CA VAL A 215 5.94 15.72 9.59
C VAL A 215 6.64 16.22 10.85
N ARG A 216 7.85 16.78 10.73
CA ARG A 216 8.60 17.32 11.88
C ARG A 216 7.89 18.50 12.53
N ALA A 217 7.42 19.46 11.73
CA ALA A 217 6.69 20.63 12.24
C ALA A 217 5.42 20.21 12.99
N ILE A 218 4.65 19.27 12.43
CA ILE A 218 3.44 18.73 13.09
C ILE A 218 3.83 18.00 14.39
N LYS A 219 4.91 17.21 14.38
CA LYS A 219 5.39 16.48 15.57
C LYS A 219 5.78 17.45 16.70
N GLU A 220 6.51 18.51 16.39
CA GLU A 220 6.87 19.56 17.37
C GLU A 220 5.62 20.21 17.97
N TYR A 221 4.65 20.58 17.13
CA TYR A 221 3.38 21.15 17.56
C TYR A 221 2.59 20.20 18.49
N VAL A 222 2.52 18.91 18.15
CA VAL A 222 1.81 17.91 18.97
C VAL A 222 2.51 17.70 20.31
N LEU A 223 3.85 17.66 20.34
CA LEU A 223 4.62 17.52 21.58
C LEU A 223 4.43 18.73 22.51
N GLU A 224 4.40 19.95 21.97
CA GLU A 224 4.10 21.15 22.74
C GLU A 224 2.70 21.08 23.36
N ARG A 225 1.70 20.68 22.56
CA ARG A 225 0.32 20.47 23.04
C ARG A 225 0.24 19.41 24.14
N LEU A 226 0.95 18.29 24.00
CA LEU A 226 1.02 17.24 25.03
C LEU A 226 1.69 17.77 26.32
N GLY A 227 2.70 18.63 26.20
CA GLY A 227 3.34 19.28 27.34
C GLY A 227 2.42 20.24 28.11
N LEU A 228 1.56 20.97 27.39
CA LEU A 228 0.67 21.99 27.97
C LEU A 228 -0.66 21.43 28.47
N LYS A 229 -1.28 20.52 27.71
CA LYS A 229 -2.67 20.08 27.90
C LYS A 229 -2.82 18.58 28.15
N ASN A 230 -1.73 17.80 28.15
CA ASN A 230 -1.71 16.33 28.26
C ASN A 230 -2.46 15.56 27.15
N PHE A 231 -3.04 16.25 26.15
CA PHE A 231 -3.64 15.63 24.97
C PHE A 231 -3.61 16.57 23.77
N ALA A 232 -3.69 16.00 22.57
CA ALA A 232 -3.91 16.71 21.31
C ALA A 232 -5.04 16.04 20.52
N VAL A 233 -5.89 16.86 19.90
CA VAL A 233 -7.04 16.41 19.09
C VAL A 233 -6.65 16.47 17.63
N LEU A 234 -6.88 15.38 16.87
CA LEU A 234 -6.46 15.26 15.48
C LEU A 234 -6.99 16.42 14.64
N ASP A 235 -8.29 16.70 14.70
CA ASP A 235 -8.90 17.73 13.85
C ASP A 235 -8.34 19.13 14.13
N ARG A 236 -8.00 19.43 15.39
CA ARG A 236 -7.32 20.70 15.75
C ARG A 236 -5.88 20.75 15.25
N VAL A 237 -5.16 19.63 15.31
CA VAL A 237 -3.80 19.56 14.76
C VAL A 237 -3.84 19.76 13.24
N VAL A 238 -4.83 19.18 12.56
CA VAL A 238 -5.03 19.38 11.12
C VAL A 238 -5.32 20.85 10.81
N GLU A 239 -6.20 21.49 11.57
CA GLU A 239 -6.55 22.91 11.37
C GLU A 239 -5.39 23.87 11.69
N GLU A 240 -4.67 23.64 12.79
CA GLU A 240 -3.70 24.59 13.32
C GLU A 240 -2.25 24.36 12.83
N ALA A 241 -1.90 23.13 12.44
CA ALA A 241 -0.52 22.74 12.12
C ALA A 241 -0.32 22.17 10.72
N THR A 242 -1.36 22.18 9.87
CA THR A 242 -1.28 21.69 8.49
C THR A 242 -2.02 22.63 7.53
N GLU A 243 -1.95 22.34 6.23
CA GLU A 243 -2.75 23.04 5.19
C GLU A 243 -4.23 22.57 5.17
N GLY A 244 -4.63 21.70 6.10
CA GLY A 244 -5.94 21.08 6.14
C GLY A 244 -6.10 19.93 5.13
N GLY A 245 -7.35 19.53 4.92
CA GLY A 245 -7.72 18.48 3.98
C GLY A 245 -7.22 17.07 4.35
N GLU A 246 -7.41 16.13 3.44
CA GLU A 246 -7.07 14.72 3.67
C GLU A 246 -5.56 14.47 3.79
N GLU A 247 -4.73 15.26 3.09
CA GLU A 247 -3.27 15.14 3.22
C GLU A 247 -2.79 15.65 4.59
N GLY A 248 -3.31 16.79 5.07
CA GLY A 248 -3.03 17.27 6.42
C GLY A 248 -3.46 16.26 7.48
N LYS A 249 -4.65 15.67 7.33
CA LYS A 249 -5.15 14.59 8.20
C LYS A 249 -4.27 13.36 8.18
N ARG A 250 -3.77 12.95 7.00
CA ARG A 250 -2.84 11.83 6.85
C ARG A 250 -1.51 12.09 7.57
N LEU A 251 -0.93 13.29 7.39
CA LEU A 251 0.32 13.68 8.06
C LEU A 251 0.16 13.73 9.58
N ALA A 252 -0.93 14.34 10.08
CA ALA A 252 -1.20 14.41 11.51
C ALA A 252 -1.44 13.03 12.14
N LYS A 253 -2.20 12.15 11.47
CA LYS A 253 -2.36 10.75 11.90
C LYS A 253 -1.03 10.02 11.96
N LYS A 254 -0.17 10.18 10.94
CA LYS A 254 1.16 9.58 10.92
C LYS A 254 1.95 10.00 12.17
N VAL A 255 1.97 11.30 12.49
CA VAL A 255 2.65 11.82 13.69
C VAL A 255 2.08 11.22 14.97
N PHE A 256 0.76 11.10 15.08
CA PHE A 256 0.12 10.48 16.26
C PHE A 256 0.61 9.04 16.47
N TYR A 257 0.62 8.22 15.41
CA TYR A 257 1.08 6.83 15.51
C TYR A 257 2.60 6.71 15.68
N ASP A 258 3.40 7.62 15.12
CA ASP A 258 4.84 7.68 15.37
C ASP A 258 5.12 7.95 16.86
N LEU A 259 4.44 8.94 17.44
CA LEU A 259 4.57 9.30 18.85
C LEU A 259 4.10 8.18 19.80
N GLU A 260 3.04 7.46 19.43
CA GLU A 260 2.59 6.29 20.19
C GLU A 260 3.66 5.19 20.25
N LYS A 261 4.31 4.90 19.11
CA LYS A 261 5.39 3.91 19.05
C LYS A 261 6.63 4.34 19.82
N GLU A 262 6.90 5.64 19.84
CA GLU A 262 7.98 6.23 20.65
C GLU A 262 7.64 6.24 22.15
N GLY A 263 6.43 5.81 22.55
CA GLY A 263 5.98 5.77 23.94
C GLY A 263 5.61 7.15 24.50
N MET A 264 5.53 8.18 23.66
CA MET A 264 5.26 9.56 24.05
C MET A 264 3.77 9.84 24.31
N GLY A 265 2.89 8.94 23.88
CA GLY A 265 1.45 9.01 24.12
C GLY A 265 0.71 7.74 23.71
N GLU A 266 -0.61 7.75 23.91
CA GLU A 266 -1.55 6.70 23.50
C GLU A 266 -2.60 7.30 22.56
N VAL A 267 -2.78 6.72 21.38
CA VAL A 267 -3.78 7.14 20.40
C VAL A 267 -5.09 6.41 20.68
N ARG A 268 -6.17 7.16 20.83
CA ARG A 268 -7.50 6.61 21.12
C ARG A 268 -8.61 7.42 20.49
N TYR A 269 -9.78 6.81 20.39
CA TYR A 269 -11.00 7.48 19.98
C TYR A 269 -11.74 8.02 21.20
N ASP A 270 -11.98 9.33 21.22
CA ASP A 270 -12.84 10.03 22.16
C ASP A 270 -14.19 10.35 21.49
N LYS A 271 -15.29 10.22 22.24
CA LYS A 271 -16.64 10.41 21.69
C LYS A 271 -16.96 11.87 21.32
N GLU A 272 -16.36 12.82 22.01
CA GLU A 272 -16.59 14.25 21.80
C GLU A 272 -15.59 14.84 20.82
N PHE A 273 -14.33 14.42 20.91
CA PHE A 273 -13.23 15.01 20.15
C PHE A 273 -12.74 14.17 18.96
N GLY A 274 -13.26 12.96 18.77
CA GLY A 274 -12.77 12.05 17.74
C GLY A 274 -11.39 11.47 18.08
N ILE A 275 -10.49 11.39 17.10
CA ILE A 275 -9.15 10.81 17.32
C ILE A 275 -8.31 11.78 18.15
N VAL A 276 -7.74 11.29 19.25
CA VAL A 276 -6.86 12.03 20.13
C VAL A 276 -5.59 11.24 20.43
N ILE A 277 -4.49 11.94 20.70
CA ILE A 277 -3.31 11.38 21.38
C ILE A 277 -3.26 11.99 22.79
N ALA A 278 -3.12 11.15 23.80
CA ALA A 278 -2.99 11.56 25.20
C ALA A 278 -1.64 11.11 25.75
N LYS A 279 -1.07 11.87 26.69
CA LYS A 279 0.20 11.51 27.32
C LYS A 279 0.08 10.16 28.03
N SER A 280 1.04 9.27 27.81
CA SER A 280 1.14 7.99 28.50
C SER A 280 1.23 8.24 30.02
N ARG A 281 0.48 7.47 30.81
CA ARG A 281 0.51 7.55 32.28
C ARG A 281 1.86 7.16 32.84
#